data_AF-A0A527Y384-F1
#
_entry.id   AF-A0A527Y384-F1
#
_cell.length_a   1.000
_cell.length_b   1.000
_cell.length_c   1.000
_cell.angle_alpha   90.00
_cell.angle_beta   90.00
_cell.angle_gamma   90.00
#
_symmetry.space_group_name_H-M   'P 1'
#
loop_
_entity.id
_entity.type
_entity.pdbx_description
1 polymer ?
#
loop_
_entity_poly.entity_id
_entity_poly.type
_entity_poly.pdbx_seq_one_letter_code
_entity_poly.pdbx_strand_id
1 'polypeptide(L)' 'FVLAEKLGLSHQALFDVASNSSGQCWSLTTYCPVPGPVPTSPANNGYRPGFSAALMLKDLKLSQQAAQS' A
#
# COMPACT_ATOMS: atom_id res chain seq x y z
N PHE A 1 1.53 -4.21 7.76
CA PHE A 1 2.75 -3.69 8.40
C PHE A 1 2.52 -3.26 9.84
N VAL A 2 1.69 -2.25 10.11
CA VAL A 2 1.44 -1.75 11.49
C VAL A 2 1.05 -2.85 12.49
N LEU A 3 0.15 -3.77 12.12
CA LEU A 3 -0.20 -4.90 13.00
C LEU A 3 1.00 -5.82 13.26
N ALA A 4 1.80 -6.11 12.25
CA ALA A 4 2.98 -6.96 12.39
C ALA A 4 4.05 -6.31 13.28
N GLU A 5 4.26 -4.99 13.14
CA GLU A 5 5.15 -4.21 14.02
C GLU A 5 4.72 -4.31 15.49
N LYS A 6 3.43 -4.16 15.77
CA LYS A 6 2.87 -4.33 17.13
C LYS A 6 3.07 -5.73 17.70
N LEU A 7 3.22 -6.73 16.83
CA LEU A 7 3.50 -8.12 17.19
C LEU A 7 5.01 -8.46 17.18
N GLY A 8 5.88 -7.46 16.97
CA GLY A 8 7.33 -7.63 16.98
C GLY A 8 7.93 -8.17 15.67
N LEU A 9 7.16 -8.20 14.57
CA LEU A 9 7.65 -8.62 13.27
C LEU A 9 8.27 -7.44 12.50
N SER A 10 9.35 -7.72 11.78
CA SER A 10 9.93 -6.76 10.84
C SER A 10 9.04 -6.59 9.60
N HIS A 11 9.15 -5.43 8.95
CA HIS A 11 8.46 -5.19 7.68
C HIS A 11 8.89 -6.17 6.59
N GLN A 12 10.19 -6.50 6.52
CA GLN A 12 10.68 -7.46 5.52
C GLN A 12 10.08 -8.85 5.75
N ALA A 13 10.04 -9.34 6.99
CA ALA A 13 9.46 -10.65 7.29
C ALA A 13 7.98 -10.74 6.90
N LEU A 14 7.19 -9.69 7.17
CA LEU A 14 5.80 -9.63 6.71
C LEU A 14 5.72 -9.60 5.18
N PHE A 15 6.55 -8.78 4.53
CA PHE A 15 6.55 -8.65 3.08
C PHE A 15 6.87 -9.99 2.40
N ASP A 16 7.91 -10.69 2.86
CA ASP A 16 8.34 -11.97 2.27
C ASP A 16 7.22 -13.01 2.32
N VAL A 17 6.51 -13.12 3.44
CA VAL A 17 5.39 -14.07 3.59
C VAL A 17 4.19 -13.63 2.76
N ALA A 18 3.74 -12.38 2.93
CA ALA A 18 2.50 -11.92 2.31
C ALA A 18 2.60 -11.79 0.78
N SER A 19 3.78 -11.46 0.24
CA SER A 19 4.00 -11.34 -1.21
C SER A 19 4.06 -12.68 -1.94
N ASN A 20 4.33 -13.78 -1.23
CA ASN A 20 4.38 -15.14 -1.78
C ASN A 20 3.17 -16.00 -1.38
N SER A 21 2.16 -15.40 -0.75
CA SER A 21 0.96 -16.09 -0.26
C SER A 21 -0.31 -15.50 -0.88
N SER A 22 -1.48 -15.94 -0.42
CA SER A 22 -2.78 -15.41 -0.84
C SER A 22 -3.00 -13.92 -0.49
N GLY A 23 -2.16 -13.34 0.38
CA GLY A 23 -2.17 -11.91 0.71
C GLY A 23 -1.50 -11.01 -0.33
N GLN A 24 -0.98 -11.57 -1.43
CA GLN A 24 -0.30 -10.82 -2.45
C GLN A 24 -1.27 -9.87 -3.18
N CYS A 25 -0.84 -8.63 -3.35
CA CYS A 25 -1.54 -7.65 -4.19
C CYS A 25 -0.55 -6.61 -4.75
N TRP A 26 -0.99 -5.84 -5.75
CA TRP A 26 -0.18 -4.79 -6.36
C TRP A 26 0.34 -3.76 -5.36
N SER A 27 -0.51 -3.34 -4.40
CA SER A 27 -0.12 -2.40 -3.36
C SER A 27 0.96 -2.94 -2.42
N LEU A 28 1.14 -4.26 -2.38
CA LEU A 28 2.22 -4.88 -1.62
C LEU A 28 3.49 -4.96 -2.45
N THR A 29 3.44 -5.56 -3.63
CA THR A 29 4.66 -5.93 -4.41
C THR A 29 5.20 -4.81 -5.29
N THR A 30 4.37 -3.83 -5.64
CA THR A 30 4.75 -2.75 -6.57
C THR A 30 4.68 -1.37 -5.90
N TYR A 31 3.73 -1.16 -4.99
CA TYR A 31 3.48 0.14 -4.36
C TYR A 31 3.49 0.07 -2.83
N CYS A 32 4.46 -0.67 -2.28
CA CYS A 32 4.53 -0.98 -0.85
C CYS A 32 4.44 0.28 0.02
N PRO A 33 3.51 0.35 1.00
CA PRO A 33 3.26 1.58 1.76
C PRO A 33 4.31 1.88 2.83
N VAL A 34 5.21 0.93 3.11
CA VAL A 34 6.33 1.13 4.04
C VAL A 34 7.66 1.26 3.29
N PRO A 35 8.58 2.12 3.76
CA PRO A 35 9.92 2.21 3.18
C PRO A 35 10.69 0.90 3.32
N GLY A 36 11.56 0.59 2.35
CA GLY A 36 12.45 -0.58 2.35
C GLY A 36 12.09 -1.66 1.32
N PRO A 37 11.02 -2.46 1.53
CA PRO A 37 10.80 -3.71 0.78
C PRO A 37 10.72 -3.57 -0.74
N VAL A 38 10.20 -2.44 -1.23
CA VAL A 38 10.09 -2.16 -2.67
C VAL A 38 10.81 -0.84 -2.96
N PRO A 39 12.05 -0.86 -3.50
CA PRO A 39 12.88 0.35 -3.65
C PRO A 39 12.22 1.47 -4.47
N THR A 40 11.42 1.12 -5.48
CA THR A 40 10.74 2.07 -6.37
C THR A 40 9.47 2.68 -5.77
N SER A 41 9.02 2.22 -4.60
CA SER A 41 7.83 2.75 -3.95
C SER A 41 8.02 4.22 -3.54
N PRO A 42 6.99 5.08 -3.67
CA PRO A 42 7.03 6.45 -3.14
C PRO A 42 7.30 6.53 -1.63
N ALA A 43 7.06 5.44 -0.88
CA ALA A 43 7.40 5.35 0.53
C ALA A 43 8.91 5.64 0.78
N ASN A 44 9.79 5.32 -0.18
CA ASN A 44 11.23 5.61 -0.07
C ASN A 44 11.61 7.04 -0.45
N ASN A 45 10.68 7.86 -0.94
CA ASN A 45 10.93 9.24 -1.34
C ASN A 45 10.00 10.22 -0.60
N GLY A 46 9.80 9.99 0.70
CA GLY A 46 8.99 10.85 1.56
C GLY A 46 7.55 11.00 1.07
N TYR A 47 7.00 9.96 0.42
CA TYR A 47 5.64 9.94 -0.13
C TYR A 47 5.36 11.06 -1.14
N ARG A 48 6.39 11.53 -1.86
CA ARG A 48 6.19 12.46 -2.98
C ARG A 48 5.22 11.83 -3.99
N PRO A 49 4.15 12.56 -4.36
CA PRO A 49 3.01 11.94 -5.02
C PRO A 49 3.35 11.53 -6.45
N GLY A 50 3.13 10.25 -6.77
CA GLY A 50 2.85 9.81 -8.14
C GLY A 50 1.35 9.98 -8.43
N PHE A 51 0.52 9.22 -7.72
CA PHE A 51 -0.93 9.44 -7.64
C PHE A 51 -1.28 10.06 -6.28
N SER A 52 -1.90 11.24 -6.29
CA SER A 52 -2.14 11.99 -5.06
C SER A 52 -3.37 11.45 -4.29
N ALA A 53 -3.34 11.56 -2.96
CA ALA A 53 -4.46 11.16 -2.13
C ALA A 53 -5.76 11.95 -2.44
N ALA A 54 -5.64 13.21 -2.87
CA ALA A 54 -6.78 14.02 -3.28
C ALA A 54 -7.48 13.47 -4.54
N LEU A 55 -6.70 12.96 -5.51
CA LEU A 55 -7.24 12.31 -6.69
C LEU A 55 -7.89 10.96 -6.35
N MET A 56 -7.25 10.16 -5.48
CA MET A 56 -7.85 8.93 -4.97
C MET A 56 -9.22 9.20 -4.29
N LEU A 57 -9.30 10.24 -3.45
CA LEU A 57 -10.56 10.62 -2.80
C LEU A 57 -11.63 11.03 -3.81
N LYS A 58 -11.27 11.79 -4.85
CA LYS A 58 -12.18 12.15 -5.93
C LYS A 58 -12.70 10.90 -6.64
N ASP A 59 -11.84 9.94 -6.98
CA ASP A 59 -12.26 8.71 -7.67
C ASP A 59 -13.12 7.80 -6.79
N LEU A 60 -12.82 7.71 -5.48
CA LEU A 60 -13.68 7.00 -4.53
C LEU A 60 -15.08 7.64 -4.42
N LYS A 61 -15.18 8.98 -4.41
CA LYS A 61 -16.47 9.68 -4.43
C LYS A 61 -17.28 9.37 -5.69
N LEU A 62 -16.63 9.34 -6.86
CA LEU A 62 -17.28 8.94 -8.11
C LEU A 62 -17.77 7.49 -8.05
N SER A 63 -16.97 6.58 -7.48
CA SER A 63 -17.39 5.18 -7.27
C SER A 63 -18.62 5.08 -6.37
N GLN A 64 -18.70 5.88 -5.29
CA GLN A 64 -19.88 5.90 -4.42
C GLN A 64 -21.12 6.45 -5.13
N GLN A 65 -20.98 7.48 -5.97
CA GLN A 65 -22.09 8.00 -6.76
C GLN A 65 -22.64 6.94 -7.73
N ALA A 66 -21.76 6.19 -8.41
CA ALA A 66 -22.16 5.12 -9.32
C ALA A 66 -22.80 3.92 -8.60
N ALA A 67 -22.40 3.62 -7.35
CA ALA A 67 -22.99 2.53 -6.58
C ALA A 67 -24.42 2.85 -6.08
N GLN A 68 -24.81 4.13 -6.06
CA GLN A 68 -26.12 4.60 -5.60
C GLN A 68 -27.13 4.79 -6.74
N SER A 69 -26.70 4.65 -8.00
CA SER A 69 -27.55 4.85 -9.19
C SER A 69 -28.25 3.57 -9.64
#